data_AF-A0A1T4JYD7-F1
#
_entry.id   AF-A0A1T4JYD7-F1
#
_cell.length_a   1.000
_cell.length_b   1.000
_cell.length_c   1.000
_cell.angle_alpha   90.00
_cell.angle_beta   90.00
_cell.angle_gamma   90.00
#
_symmetry.space_group_name_H-M   'P 1'
#
loop_
_entity.id
_entity.type
_entity.pdbx_description
1 polymer ?
#
loop_
_entity_poly.entity_id
_entity_poly.type
_entity_poly.pdbx_seq_one_letter_code
_entity_poly.pdbx_strand_id
1 'polypeptide(L)'
;MKVERKSKFYIFLIEILWGILFFALSSIVCVNFFVKSNQYSQETIQKNKAMLIGESVAESMKKYDGNLEGYNKIAENQYMTNIDDYVVQVTSENLELDYMMHHIQISYYENVLIEFDVMSGGN
;
A
#
# COMPACT_ATOMS: atom_id res chain seq x y z
N MET A 1 -51.92 3.87 -53.49
CA MET A 1 -51.57 3.61 -52.07
C MET A 1 -50.10 3.24 -52.00
N LYS A 2 -49.22 4.13 -51.54
CA LYS A 2 -47.76 3.89 -51.54
C LYS A 2 -47.34 3.67 -50.08
N VAL A 3 -47.13 2.40 -49.73
CA VAL A 3 -46.79 1.98 -48.36
C VAL A 3 -45.40 2.52 -47.99
N GLU A 4 -45.33 3.21 -46.86
CA GLU A 4 -44.14 3.89 -46.37
C GLU A 4 -43.01 2.90 -45.99
N ARG A 5 -41.86 3.00 -46.65
CA ARG A 5 -40.63 2.23 -46.34
C ARG A 5 -39.79 2.89 -45.24
N LYS A 6 -40.39 3.50 -44.20
CA LYS A 6 -39.65 4.15 -43.08
C LYS A 6 -39.22 3.20 -41.96
N SER A 7 -39.76 1.99 -41.89
CA SER A 7 -39.61 1.10 -40.73
C SER A 7 -38.23 0.45 -40.55
N LYS A 8 -37.56 -0.01 -41.62
CA LYS A 8 -36.31 -0.79 -41.49
C LYS A 8 -35.09 0.03 -41.04
N PHE A 9 -34.98 1.28 -41.49
CA PHE A 9 -33.83 2.13 -41.14
C PHE A 9 -33.89 2.60 -39.68
N TYR A 10 -35.10 2.86 -39.17
CA TYR A 10 -35.33 3.19 -37.75
C TYR A 10 -34.98 2.03 -36.81
N ILE A 11 -35.31 0.79 -37.21
CA ILE A 11 -35.01 -0.42 -36.42
C ILE A 11 -33.49 -0.68 -36.37
N PHE A 12 -32.78 -0.46 -37.46
CA PHE A 12 -31.31 -0.52 -37.47
C PHE A 12 -30.68 0.58 -36.60
N LEU A 13 -31.22 1.80 -36.67
CA LEU A 13 -30.71 2.93 -35.91
C LEU A 13 -30.87 2.71 -34.39
N ILE A 14 -32.01 2.16 -33.96
CA ILE A 14 -32.24 1.89 -32.54
C ILE A 14 -31.30 0.80 -32.02
N GLU A 15 -31.00 -0.23 -32.82
CA GLU A 15 -30.07 -1.29 -32.44
C GLU A 15 -28.64 -0.76 -32.21
N ILE A 16 -28.17 0.11 -33.10
CA ILE A 16 -26.87 0.78 -32.92
C ILE A 16 -26.88 1.71 -31.70
N LEU A 17 -27.96 2.46 -31.47
CA LEU A 17 -28.08 3.32 -30.29
C LEU A 17 -27.98 2.52 -28.98
N TRP A 18 -28.66 1.38 -28.90
CA TRP A 18 -28.56 0.49 -27.75
C TRP A 18 -27.17 -0.13 -27.59
N GLY A 19 -26.52 -0.52 -28.70
CA GLY A 19 -25.14 -1.02 -28.68
C GLY A 19 -24.15 0.03 -28.16
N ILE A 20 -24.23 1.26 -28.64
CA ILE A 20 -23.36 2.37 -28.19
C ILE A 20 -23.66 2.72 -26.74
N LEU A 21 -24.93 2.73 -26.32
CA LEU A 21 -25.32 2.99 -24.94
C LEU A 21 -24.71 1.94 -23.98
N PHE A 22 -24.84 0.66 -24.32
CA PHE A 22 -24.28 -0.42 -23.50
C PHE A 22 -22.75 -0.37 -23.46
N PHE A 23 -22.12 -0.11 -24.61
CA PHE A 23 -20.67 0.03 -24.70
C PHE A 23 -20.16 1.22 -23.88
N ALA A 24 -20.85 2.37 -23.92
CA ALA A 24 -20.52 3.54 -23.13
C ALA A 24 -20.63 3.27 -21.62
N LEU A 25 -21.72 2.61 -21.18
CA LEU A 25 -21.90 2.23 -19.77
C LEU A 25 -20.80 1.26 -19.30
N SER A 26 -20.47 0.25 -20.12
CA SER A 26 -19.41 -0.70 -19.81
C SER A 26 -18.04 -0.02 -19.73
N SER A 27 -17.72 0.87 -20.68
CA SER A 27 -16.45 1.61 -20.72
C SER A 27 -16.23 2.43 -19.44
N ILE A 28 -17.27 3.11 -18.94
CA ILE A 28 -17.18 3.88 -17.68
C ILE A 28 -16.80 2.98 -16.52
N VAL A 29 -17.46 1.83 -16.37
CA VAL A 29 -17.20 0.90 -15.26
C VAL A 29 -15.79 0.30 -15.38
N CYS A 30 -15.40 -0.14 -16.58
CA CYS A 30 -14.08 -0.75 -16.81
C CYS A 30 -12.93 0.22 -16.55
N VAL A 31 -13.03 1.48 -16.99
CA VAL A 31 -11.99 2.49 -16.75
C VAL A 31 -11.89 2.82 -15.26
N ASN A 32 -13.02 3.01 -14.58
CA ASN A 32 -13.04 3.27 -13.14
C ASN A 32 -12.42 2.12 -12.34
N PHE A 33 -12.74 0.88 -12.71
CA PHE A 33 -12.18 -0.30 -12.06
C PHE A 33 -10.67 -0.41 -12.31
N PHE A 34 -10.23 -0.13 -13.54
CA PHE A 34 -8.81 -0.15 -13.88
C PHE A 34 -8.01 0.88 -13.08
N VAL A 35 -8.48 2.12 -13.01
CA VAL A 35 -7.81 3.18 -12.23
C VAL A 35 -7.71 2.79 -10.76
N LYS A 36 -8.80 2.32 -10.16
CA LYS A 36 -8.81 1.87 -8.76
C LYS A 36 -7.88 0.69 -8.53
N SER A 37 -7.91 -0.32 -9.40
CA SER A 37 -7.00 -1.47 -9.31
C SER A 37 -5.54 -1.06 -9.42
N ASN A 38 -5.23 -0.09 -10.27
CA ASN A 38 -3.87 0.42 -10.38
C ASN A 38 -3.46 1.17 -9.10
N GLN A 39 -4.33 2.00 -8.52
CA GLN A 39 -4.07 2.65 -7.24
C GLN A 39 -3.80 1.62 -6.13
N TYR A 40 -4.68 0.63 -5.97
CA TYR A 40 -4.47 -0.44 -4.99
C TYR A 40 -3.19 -1.24 -5.23
N SER A 41 -2.83 -1.49 -6.49
CA SER A 41 -1.59 -2.16 -6.84
C SER A 41 -0.37 -1.36 -6.39
N GLN A 42 -0.36 -0.04 -6.60
CA GLN A 42 0.73 0.82 -6.15
C GLN A 42 0.83 0.88 -4.62
N GLU A 43 -0.30 1.02 -3.93
CA GLU A 43 -0.33 0.97 -2.46
C GLU A 43 0.20 -0.37 -1.93
N THR A 44 -0.16 -1.48 -2.58
CA THR A 44 0.32 -2.81 -2.21
C THR A 44 1.83 -2.94 -2.42
N ILE A 45 2.37 -2.41 -3.53
CA ILE A 45 3.81 -2.39 -3.79
C ILE A 45 4.54 -1.58 -2.71
N GLN A 46 4.00 -0.41 -2.35
CA GLN A 46 4.59 0.44 -1.31
C GLN A 46 4.60 -0.25 0.05
N LYS A 47 3.48 -0.88 0.45
CA LYS A 47 3.39 -1.64 1.70
C LYS A 47 4.29 -2.86 1.71
N ASN A 48 4.42 -3.57 0.59
CA ASN A 48 5.31 -4.74 0.50
C ASN A 48 6.78 -4.33 0.66
N LYS A 49 7.21 -3.24 0.01
CA LYS A 49 8.54 -2.69 0.23
C LYS A 49 8.77 -2.26 1.67
N ALA A 50 7.79 -1.57 2.28
CA ALA A 50 7.86 -1.22 3.69
C ALA A 50 8.01 -2.47 4.56
N MET A 51 7.26 -3.54 4.28
CA MET A 51 7.35 -4.82 5.03
C MET A 51 8.76 -5.41 4.96
N LEU A 52 9.35 -5.49 3.76
CA LEU A 52 10.72 -6.01 3.59
C LEU A 52 11.75 -5.18 4.37
N ILE A 53 11.61 -3.85 4.37
CA ILE A 53 12.46 -2.97 5.18
C ILE A 53 12.25 -3.28 6.67
N GLY A 54 11.00 -3.40 7.11
CA GLY A 54 10.65 -3.72 8.48
C GLY A 54 11.22 -5.05 8.96
N GLU A 55 11.10 -6.10 8.15
CA GLU A 55 11.69 -7.41 8.45
C GLU A 55 13.22 -7.31 8.59
N SER A 56 13.89 -6.57 7.70
CA SER A 56 15.34 -6.35 7.81
C SER A 56 15.74 -5.58 9.07
N VAL A 57 14.93 -4.60 9.49
CA VAL A 57 15.12 -3.85 10.74
C VAL A 57 14.92 -4.79 11.94
N ALA A 58 13.86 -5.61 11.92
CA ALA A 58 13.54 -6.58 12.97
C ALA A 58 14.67 -7.61 13.15
N GLU A 59 15.21 -8.13 12.05
CA GLU A 59 16.35 -9.04 12.06
C GLU A 59 17.61 -8.39 12.65
N SER A 60 17.86 -7.13 12.28
CA SER A 60 18.98 -6.36 12.84
C SER A 60 18.83 -6.17 14.34
N MET A 61 17.62 -5.86 14.82
CA MET A 61 17.35 -5.73 16.26
C MET A 61 17.58 -7.01 17.03
N LYS A 62 17.14 -8.15 16.47
CA LYS A 62 17.35 -9.46 17.07
C LYS A 62 18.84 -9.87 17.11
N LYS A 63 19.63 -9.46 16.12
CA LYS A 63 21.03 -9.87 15.98
C LYS A 63 22.00 -9.02 16.82
N TYR A 64 21.69 -7.75 17.04
CA TYR A 64 22.58 -6.78 17.66
C TYR A 64 22.15 -6.35 19.07
N ASP A 65 21.27 -7.10 19.73
CA ASP A 65 20.78 -6.78 21.09
C ASP A 65 20.27 -5.33 21.20
N GLY A 66 19.53 -4.89 20.19
CA GLY A 66 19.02 -3.52 20.10
C GLY A 66 20.03 -2.44 19.64
N ASN A 67 21.26 -2.80 19.25
CA ASN A 67 22.22 -1.84 18.68
C ASN A 67 22.02 -1.68 17.16
N LEU A 68 21.34 -0.60 16.78
CA LEU A 68 21.08 -0.24 15.39
C LEU A 68 22.27 0.54 14.78
N GLU A 69 23.27 -0.18 14.27
CA GLU A 69 24.34 0.45 13.49
C GLU A 69 23.75 1.13 12.23
N GLY A 70 24.00 2.44 12.07
CA GLY A 70 23.52 3.23 10.92
C GLY A 70 22.19 3.96 11.14
N TYR A 71 21.57 3.86 12.32
CA TYR A 71 20.38 4.63 12.65
C TYR A 71 20.75 5.84 13.50
N ASN A 72 20.11 6.97 13.22
CA ASN A 72 20.32 8.18 13.99
C ASN A 72 19.50 8.10 15.29
N LYS A 73 20.18 8.20 16.43
CA LYS A 73 19.52 8.30 17.73
C LYS A 73 18.87 9.68 17.86
N ILE A 74 17.55 9.74 17.96
CA ILE A 74 16.79 10.99 18.16
C ILE A 74 16.61 11.25 19.65
N ALA A 75 16.29 10.21 20.41
CA ALA A 75 16.09 10.27 21.86
C ALA A 75 16.58 8.97 22.52
N GLU A 76 16.41 8.86 23.83
CA GLU A 76 16.67 7.61 24.54
C GLU A 76 15.77 6.51 23.99
N ASN A 77 16.37 5.40 23.55
CA ASN A 77 15.70 4.26 22.91
C ASN A 77 14.88 4.58 21.65
N GLN A 78 15.08 5.74 21.02
CA GLN A 78 14.42 6.10 19.78
C GLN A 78 15.43 6.33 18.66
N TYR A 79 15.24 5.60 17.58
CA TYR A 79 16.12 5.57 16.43
C TYR A 79 15.35 5.86 15.16
N MET A 80 15.97 6.58 14.24
CA MET A 80 15.40 6.86 12.93
C MET A 80 16.43 6.74 11.84
N THR A 81 15.99 6.20 10.72
CA THR A 81 16.75 6.23 9.48
C THR A 81 15.82 6.51 8.31
N ASN A 82 16.39 7.05 7.25
CA ASN A 82 15.69 7.23 5.99
C ASN A 82 16.28 6.23 5.00
N ILE A 83 15.45 5.32 4.50
CA ILE A 83 15.81 4.33 3.50
C ILE A 83 15.02 4.69 2.25
N ASP A 84 15.71 5.24 1.25
CA ASP A 84 15.10 5.84 0.07
C ASP A 84 14.05 6.90 0.46
N ASP A 85 12.79 6.66 0.10
CA ASP A 85 11.64 7.53 0.41
C ASP A 85 10.93 7.13 1.73
N TYR A 86 11.41 6.10 2.43
CA TYR A 86 10.79 5.57 3.65
C TYR A 86 11.49 6.09 4.89
N VAL A 87 10.71 6.56 5.85
CA VAL A 87 11.18 6.92 7.19
C VAL A 87 10.91 5.74 8.11
N VAL A 88 11.97 5.15 8.64
CA VAL A 88 11.88 4.09 9.64
C VAL A 88 12.14 4.68 10.99
N GLN A 89 11.19 4.50 11.92
CA GLN A 89 11.33 4.88 13.31
C GLN A 89 11.24 3.63 14.16
N VAL A 90 12.17 3.50 15.11
CA VAL A 90 12.16 2.41 16.07
C VAL A 90 12.19 2.98 17.46
N THR A 91 11.19 2.61 18.27
CA THR A 91 11.12 2.94 19.68
C THR A 91 11.26 1.66 20.50
N SER A 92 12.26 1.60 21.37
CA SER A 92 12.52 0.42 22.19
C SER A 92 12.07 0.64 23.63
N GLU A 93 11.37 -0.32 24.21
CA GLU A 93 10.95 -0.35 25.60
C GLU A 93 11.58 -1.57 26.30
N ASN A 94 12.11 -1.36 27.51
CA ASN A 94 12.65 -2.44 28.33
C ASN A 94 11.48 -3.13 29.04
N LEU A 95 11.37 -4.45 28.89
CA LEU A 95 10.42 -5.30 29.60
C LEU A 95 11.09 -6.00 30.80
N GLU A 96 10.29 -6.61 31.65
CA GLU A 96 10.78 -7.49 32.71
C GLU A 96 11.52 -8.71 32.13
N LEU A 97 12.49 -9.26 32.88
CA LEU A 97 13.22 -10.49 32.55
C LEU A 97 14.19 -10.41 31.34
N ASP A 98 14.88 -9.28 31.14
CA ASP A 98 15.89 -9.11 30.07
C ASP A 98 15.31 -9.21 28.64
N TYR A 99 14.05 -8.81 28.49
CA TYR A 99 13.38 -8.66 27.19
C TYR A 99 13.28 -7.18 26.79
N MET A 100 13.34 -6.93 25.51
CA MET A 100 13.14 -5.62 24.89
C MET A 100 12.01 -5.70 23.86
N MET A 101 11.07 -4.76 23.90
CA MET A 101 10.08 -4.59 22.84
C MET A 101 10.52 -3.45 21.94
N HIS A 102 10.59 -3.71 20.64
CA HIS A 102 10.91 -2.72 19.62
C HIS A 102 9.66 -2.44 18.80
N HIS A 103 9.13 -1.24 18.94
CA HIS A 103 8.07 -0.71 18.13
C HIS A 103 8.64 -0.15 16.84
N ILE A 104 8.38 -0.79 15.70
CA ILE A 104 8.89 -0.40 14.39
C ILE A 104 7.76 0.22 13.58
N GLN A 105 7.96 1.47 13.18
CA GLN A 105 7.03 2.23 12.36
C GLN A 105 7.72 2.63 11.05
N ILE A 106 7.08 2.31 9.92
CA ILE A 106 7.59 2.67 8.59
C ILE A 106 6.58 3.56 7.89
N SER A 107 7.04 4.77 7.57
CA SER A 107 6.24 5.80 6.92
C SER A 107 6.78 6.13 5.53
N TYR A 108 5.89 6.46 4.61
CA TYR A 108 6.22 6.99 3.29
C TYR A 108 5.67 8.42 3.23
N TYR A 109 6.57 9.41 3.19
CA TYR A 109 6.26 10.81 3.50
C TYR A 109 5.53 10.94 4.86
N GLU A 110 4.29 11.42 4.87
CA GLU A 110 3.49 11.62 6.09
C GLU A 110 2.56 10.44 6.42
N ASN A 111 2.53 9.40 5.57
CA ASN A 111 1.62 8.27 5.74
C ASN A 111 2.34 7.07 6.35
N VAL A 112 1.86 6.60 7.51
CA VAL A 112 2.30 5.34 8.11
C VAL A 112 1.79 4.18 7.27
N LEU A 113 2.70 3.37 6.72
CA LEU A 113 2.34 2.24 5.87
C LEU A 113 2.19 0.95 6.67
N ILE A 114 3.12 0.72 7.59
CA ILE A 114 3.13 -0.43 8.49
C ILE A 114 3.70 -0.03 9.85
N GLU A 115 3.22 -0.75 10.87
CA GLU A 115 3.61 -0.59 12.27
C GLU A 115 3.48 -1.97 12.90
N PHE A 116 4.52 -2.41 13.60
CA PHE A 116 4.53 -3.70 14.27
C PHE A 116 5.60 -3.76 15.37
N ASP A 117 5.38 -4.65 16.33
CA ASP A 117 6.28 -4.85 17.47
C ASP A 117 7.14 -6.09 17.28
N VAL A 118 8.39 -5.99 17.71
CA VAL A 118 9.37 -7.07 17.69
C VAL A 118 9.96 -7.22 19.07
N MET A 119 9.90 -8.41 19.65
CA MET A 119 10.58 -8.71 20.90
C MET A 119 12.00 -9.21 20.62
N SER A 120 12.97 -8.72 21.40
CA SER A 120 14.35 -9.23 21.46
C SER A 120 14.74 -9.49 22.92
N GLY A 121 15.80 -10.26 23.17
CA GLY A 121 16.21 -10.66 24.52
C GLY A 121 15.70 -12.04 24.97
N GLY A 122 16.11 -12.44 26.17
CA GLY A 122 15.90 -13.79 26.73
C GLY A 122 17.00 -14.78 26.32
N ASN A 123 18.12 -14.78 27.05
CA ASN A 123 19.09 -15.88 27.05
C ASN A 123 18.64 -17.03 27.97
#